data_AF-A0A954XEP7-F1
#
_entry.id   AF-A0A954XEP7-F1
#
_cell.length_a   1.000
_cell.length_b   1.000
_cell.length_c   1.000
_cell.angle_alpha   90.00
_cell.angle_beta   90.00
_cell.angle_gamma   90.00
#
_symmetry.space_group_name_H-M   'P 1'
#
loop_
_entity.id
_entity.type
_entity.pdbx_description
1 polymer ?
#
loop_
_entity_poly.entity_id
_entity_poly.type
_entity_poly.pdbx_seq_one_letter_code
_entity_poly.pdbx_strand_id
1 'polypeptide(L)'
;EALLAGGRPNTIEREAEAGIAWLIEAVEAGRHRESWPIGFYFAKLWYYEKLYPQIFTVSALGQACRLLLGADAEVPPSRLSLAHPTNATAR
;
A
#
# COMPACT_ATOMS: atom_id res chain seq x y z
N GLU A 1 12.39 1.86 -6.49
CA GLU A 1 13.41 1.85 -7.57
C GLU A 1 13.21 2.95 -8.63
N ALA A 2 12.15 2.96 -9.47
CA ALA A 2 12.08 3.89 -10.62
C ALA A 2 11.93 5.39 -10.28
N LEU A 3 11.26 5.75 -9.18
CA LEU A 3 11.06 7.15 -8.79
C LEU A 3 12.37 7.86 -8.38
N LEU A 4 13.40 7.10 -8.00
CA LEU A 4 14.68 7.63 -7.49
C LEU A 4 15.69 7.96 -8.61
N ALA A 5 15.39 7.59 -9.86
CA ALA A 5 16.37 7.63 -10.94
C ALA A 5 16.60 9.02 -11.56
N GLY A 6 15.79 10.03 -11.24
CA GLY A 6 15.84 11.33 -11.95
C GLY A 6 15.52 12.60 -11.15
N GLY A 7 15.20 12.51 -9.86
CA GLY A 7 14.86 13.70 -9.07
C GLY A 7 16.03 14.24 -8.27
N ARG A 8 16.19 15.56 -8.24
CA ARG A 8 17.02 16.19 -7.19
C ARG A 8 16.44 15.77 -5.83
N PRO A 9 17.28 15.48 -4.82
CA PRO A 9 16.85 14.82 -3.59
C PRO A 9 15.63 15.48 -2.90
N ASN A 10 15.57 16.82 -2.88
CA ASN A 10 14.48 17.58 -2.27
C ASN A 10 13.15 17.54 -3.07
N THR A 11 13.19 17.25 -4.38
CA THR A 11 11.98 17.07 -5.19
C THR A 11 11.32 15.73 -4.87
N ILE A 12 12.11 14.66 -4.70
CA ILE A 12 11.59 13.33 -4.42
C ILE A 12 10.84 13.27 -3.09
N GLU A 13 11.35 13.93 -2.05
CA GLU A 13 10.69 14.01 -0.74
C GLU A 13 9.32 14.69 -0.84
N ARG A 14 9.23 15.83 -1.54
CA ARG A 14 7.97 16.54 -1.76
C ARG A 14 6.95 15.73 -2.56
N GLU A 15 7.38 15.05 -3.62
CA GLU A 15 6.49 14.19 -4.41
C GLU A 15 6.03 12.98 -3.60
N ALA A 16 6.89 12.43 -2.75
CA ALA A 16 6.52 11.35 -1.83
C ALA A 16 5.49 11.83 -0.79
N GLU A 17 5.68 13.01 -0.20
CA GLU A 17 4.71 13.63 0.73
C GLU A 17 3.35 13.85 0.05
N ALA A 18 3.34 14.41 -1.16
CA ALA A 18 2.12 14.61 -1.93
C ALA A 18 1.41 13.28 -2.25
N GLY A 19 2.18 12.25 -2.62
CA GLY A 19 1.66 10.91 -2.86
C GLY A 19 1.07 10.26 -1.60
N ILE A 20 1.70 10.45 -0.44
CA ILE A 20 1.19 9.97 0.85
C ILE A 20 -0.12 10.68 1.22
N ALA A 21 -0.18 12.01 1.06
CA ALA A 21 -1.40 12.78 1.33
C ALA A 21 -2.57 12.30 0.45
N TRP A 22 -2.33 12.12 -0.85
CA TRP A 22 -3.33 11.56 -1.77
C TRP A 22 -3.79 10.16 -1.35
N LEU A 23 -2.86 9.32 -0.88
CA LEU A 23 -3.18 7.96 -0.46
C LEU A 23 -4.04 7.94 0.82
N ILE A 24 -3.81 8.86 1.76
CA ILE A 24 -4.65 9.03 2.95
C ILE A 24 -6.08 9.38 2.54
N GLU A 25 -6.26 10.38 1.68
CA GLU A 25 -7.59 10.76 1.16
C GLU A 25 -8.27 9.60 0.43
N ALA A 26 -7.51 8.81 -0.34
CA ALA A 26 -8.02 7.63 -1.04
C ALA A 26 -8.45 6.52 -0.07
N VAL A 27 -7.80 6.40 1.10
CA VAL A 27 -8.22 5.49 2.17
C VAL A 27 -9.51 5.96 2.81
N GLU A 28 -9.59 7.24 3.19
CA GLU A 28 -10.76 7.86 3.80
C GLU A 28 -11.99 7.76 2.90
N ALA A 29 -11.81 7.96 1.59
CA ALA A 29 -12.86 7.81 0.59
C ALA A 29 -13.14 6.34 0.20
N GLY A 30 -12.44 5.36 0.77
CA GLY A 30 -12.63 3.93 0.47
C GLY A 30 -12.10 3.44 -0.88
N ARG A 31 -11.52 4.32 -1.70
CA ARG A 31 -11.02 4.01 -3.05
C ARG A 31 -9.84 3.03 -3.07
N HIS A 32 -9.11 2.89 -1.96
CA HIS A 32 -8.04 1.89 -1.80
C HIS A 32 -8.50 0.43 -1.94
N ARG A 33 -9.81 0.15 -2.03
CA ARG A 33 -10.38 -1.18 -2.26
C ARG A 33 -10.75 -1.42 -3.72
N GLU A 34 -10.73 -0.38 -4.55
CA GLU A 34 -11.07 -0.47 -5.96
C GLU A 34 -9.88 -1.06 -6.73
N SER A 35 -10.13 -2.15 -7.45
CA SER A 35 -9.11 -2.80 -8.28
C SER A 35 -8.89 -2.01 -9.55
N TRP A 36 -7.62 -1.75 -9.88
CA TRP A 36 -7.23 -1.11 -11.13
C TRP A 36 -6.32 -2.06 -11.92
N PRO A 37 -6.39 -2.04 -13.26
CA PRO A 37 -5.52 -2.86 -14.09
C PRO A 37 -4.07 -2.40 -13.93
N ILE A 38 -3.18 -3.32 -13.51
CA ILE A 38 -1.77 -3.00 -13.18
C ILE A 38 -0.82 -3.39 -14.31
N GLY A 39 -1.29 -4.17 -15.28
CA GLY A 39 -0.53 -4.45 -16.50
C GLY A 39 -1.18 -5.51 -17.37
N PHE A 40 -0.58 -5.69 -18.56
CA PHE A 40 -0.93 -6.77 -19.45
C PHE A 40 -0.24 -8.06 -19.00
N TYR A 41 -1.04 -9.10 -18.75
CA TYR A 41 -0.54 -10.47 -18.75
C TYR A 41 -0.63 -11.01 -20.18
N PHE A 42 0.42 -11.70 -20.65
CA PHE A 42 0.51 -12.24 -22.03
C PHE A 42 0.24 -11.22 -23.16
N ALA A 43 0.78 -10.00 -23.03
CA ALA A 43 0.77 -8.93 -24.05
C ALA A 43 -0.60 -8.49 -24.59
N LYS A 44 -1.72 -9.06 -24.12
CA LYS A 44 -3.06 -8.87 -24.71
C LYS A 44 -4.23 -8.87 -23.72
N LEU A 45 -4.02 -9.16 -22.43
CA LEU A 45 -5.10 -9.10 -21.42
C LEU A 45 -4.73 -8.25 -20.22
N TRP A 46 -5.58 -7.27 -19.90
CA TRP A 46 -5.47 -6.49 -18.67
C TRP A 46 -5.78 -7.39 -17.47
N TYR A 47 -4.83 -7.52 -16.55
CA TYR A 47 -5.02 -8.23 -15.29
C TYR A 47 -5.30 -7.23 -14.17
N TYR A 48 -6.29 -7.56 -13.34
CA TYR A 48 -6.61 -6.85 -12.11
C TYR A 48 -6.60 -7.85 -10.95
N GLU A 49 -6.12 -7.39 -9.79
CA GLU A 49 -6.12 -8.16 -8.55
C GLU A 49 -6.73 -7.31 -7.45
N LYS A 50 -7.69 -7.87 -6.72
CA LYS A 50 -8.43 -7.18 -5.65
C LYS A 50 -7.53 -6.85 -4.47
N LEU A 51 -6.54 -7.69 -4.20
CA LEU A 51 -5.66 -7.50 -3.06
C LEU A 51 -4.58 -6.43 -3.29
N TYR A 52 -4.18 -6.18 -4.54
CA TYR A 52 -3.06 -5.28 -4.83
C TYR A 52 -3.27 -3.85 -4.34
N PRO A 53 -4.43 -3.19 -4.56
CA PRO A 53 -4.70 -1.89 -3.97
C PRO A 53 -4.47 -1.84 -2.45
N GLN A 54 -4.91 -2.88 -1.73
CA GLN A 54 -4.79 -2.94 -0.27
C GLN A 54 -3.36 -3.20 0.17
N ILE A 55 -2.68 -4.16 -0.47
CA ILE A 55 -1.28 -4.50 -0.18
C ILE A 55 -0.38 -3.27 -0.37
N PHE A 56 -0.47 -2.62 -1.52
CA PHE A 56 0.38 -1.46 -1.81
C PHE A 56 0.06 -0.26 -0.94
N THR A 57 -1.22 -0.02 -0.63
CA THR A 57 -1.63 1.05 0.29
C THR A 57 -1.02 0.86 1.68
N VAL A 58 -1.16 -0.32 2.27
CA VAL A 58 -0.64 -0.61 3.62
C VAL A 58 0.89 -0.60 3.63
N SER A 59 1.55 -1.14 2.59
CA SER A 59 3.01 -1.10 2.48
C SER A 59 3.54 0.33 2.41
N ALA A 60 2.94 1.20 1.59
CA ALA A 60 3.37 2.58 1.44
C ALA A 60 3.15 3.41 2.72
N LEU A 61 1.95 3.35 3.31
CA LEU A 61 1.66 4.05 4.57
C LEU A 61 2.52 3.52 5.73
N GLY A 62 2.74 2.21 5.80
CA GLY A 62 3.62 1.60 6.80
C GLY A 62 5.07 2.08 6.68
N GLN A 63 5.58 2.27 5.45
CA GLN A 63 6.90 2.85 5.22
C GLN A 63 6.95 4.33 5.62
N ALA A 64 5.92 5.11 5.26
CA ALA A 64 5.81 6.51 5.65
C ALA A 64 5.82 6.67 7.18
N CYS A 65 5.04 5.86 7.90
CA CYS A 65 5.03 5.85 9.35
C CYS A 65 6.42 5.60 9.94
N ARG A 66 7.17 4.60 9.45
CA ARG A 66 8.53 4.31 9.95
C ARG A 66 9.51 5.46 9.71
N LEU A 67 9.38 6.15 8.58
CA LEU A 67 10.26 7.27 8.24
C LEU A 67 9.91 8.54 9.04
N LEU A 68 8.62 8.82 9.23
CA LEU A 68 8.15 10.03 9.90
C LEU A 68 8.16 9.93 11.43
N LEU A 69 7.94 8.74 12.00
CA LEU A 69 7.90 8.52 13.44
C LEU A 69 9.27 8.16 14.04
N GLY A 70 10.30 8.01 13.21
CA GLY A 70 11.60 7.50 13.65
C GLY A 70 11.60 5.98 13.87
N ALA A 71 12.77 5.35 13.74
CA ALA A 71 12.97 3.90 13.83
C ALA A 71 12.69 3.30 15.23
N ASP A 72 12.23 4.10 16.19
CA ASP A 72 11.98 3.69 17.58
C ASP A 72 10.53 3.22 17.83
N ALA A 73 9.66 3.25 16.81
CA ALA A 73 8.37 2.58 16.88
C ALA A 73 8.56 1.07 16.68
N GLU A 74 9.08 0.39 17.71
CA GLU A 74 9.08 -1.06 17.80
C GLU A 74 7.64 -1.55 17.64
N VAL A 75 7.31 -2.06 16.44
CA VAL A 75 6.00 -2.64 16.16
C VAL A 75 5.92 -3.94 16.95
N PRO A 76 5.08 -4.05 18.00
CA PRO A 76 5.02 -5.28 18.78
C PRO A 76 4.54 -6.41 17.86
N PRO A 77 5.17 -7.60 17.88
CA PRO A 77 4.83 -8.72 17.00
C PRO A 77 3.41 -9.28 17.19
N SER A 78 2.61 -8.73 18.11
CA SER A 78 1.28 -9.24 18.47
C SER A 78 0.12 -8.78 17.56
N ARG A 79 0.34 -7.90 16.56
CA ARG A 79 -0.76 -7.40 15.70
C ARG A 79 -0.95 -8.04 14.33
N LEU A 80 -0.17 -9.07 13.99
CA LEU A 80 -0.45 -9.95 12.86
C LEU A 80 -0.98 -11.32 13.32
N SER A 81 -1.90 -11.32 14.29
CA SER A 81 -2.87 -12.43 14.35
C SER A 81 -3.90 -12.18 13.27
N LEU A 82 -3.59 -12.61 12.04
CA LEU A 82 -4.62 -12.93 11.07
C LEU A 82 -5.42 -14.09 11.67
N ALA A 83 -6.38 -13.76 12.54
CA ALA A 83 -7.44 -14.68 12.91
C ALA A 83 -8.15 -15.04 11.60
N HIS A 84 -7.76 -16.17 11.03
CA HIS A 84 -8.51 -16.84 9.99
C HIS A 84 -9.87 -17.15 10.60
N PRO A 85 -11.00 -16.59 10.11
CA PRO A 85 -12.28 -17.17 10.44
C PRO A 85 -12.32 -18.51 9.72
N THR A 86 -11.86 -19.57 10.41
CA THR A 86 -12.14 -20.93 9.98
C THR A 86 -13.66 -21.05 9.97
N ASN A 87 -14.23 -21.15 8.78
CA ASN A 87 -15.66 -21.26 8.56
C ASN A 87 -16.16 -22.53 9.26
N ALA A 88 -16.59 -22.38 10.51
CA ALA A 88 -17.56 -23.27 11.10
C ALA A 88 -18.90 -22.92 10.47
N THR A 89 -19.39 -23.78 9.57
CA THR A 89 -20.75 -24.35 9.55
C THR A 89 -20.96 -25.26 8.33
N ALA A 90 -21.71 -26.35 8.55
CA ALA A 90 -22.46 -27.18 7.59
C ALA A 90 -21.75 -28.41 6.98
N ARG A 91 -21.70 -29.53 7.72
CA ARG A 91 -22.71 -30.60 7.68
C ARG A 91 -22.33 -31.75 8.61
#